data_AF-A0A3B4BK85-F1
#
_entry.id   AF-A0A3B4BK85-F1
#
_cell.length_a   1.000
_cell.length_b   1.000
_cell.length_c   1.000
_cell.angle_alpha   90.00
_cell.angle_beta   90.00
_cell.angle_gamma   90.00
#
_symmetry.space_group_name_H-M   'P 1'
#
loop_
_entity.id
_entity.type
_entity.pdbx_description
1 polymer ?
#
loop_
_entity_poly.entity_id
_entity_poly.type
_entity_poly.pdbx_seq_one_letter_code
_entity_poly.pdbx_strand_id
1 'polypeptide(L)' 'MAPCLVEHVVADAGAFLKKAPLQEIGKNIYTLKDVVEEIRDKPTRRSLAFLPYELKFKDPLPEHIRTGTTAL' A
#
# COMPACT_ATOMS: atom_id res chain seq x y z
N MET A 1 1.78 16.31 22.70
CA MET A 1 1.52 14.87 22.53
C MET A 1 2.19 14.44 21.24
N ALA A 2 3.16 13.52 21.28
CA ALA A 2 3.73 12.98 20.05
C ALA A 2 2.63 12.17 19.33
N PRO A 3 2.46 12.31 18.00
CA PRO A 3 1.51 11.48 17.27
C PRO A 3 1.95 10.02 17.44
N CYS A 4 1.10 9.21 18.06
CA CYS A 4 1.33 7.78 18.18
C CYS A 4 1.16 7.17 16.79
N LEU A 5 2.29 6.85 16.14
CA LEU A 5 2.30 6.13 14.87
C LEU A 5 1.50 4.83 14.98
N VAL A 6 0.72 4.54 13.95
CA VAL A 6 -0.01 3.27 13.83
C VAL A 6 1.00 2.14 13.60
N GLU A 7 0.80 1.00 14.26
CA GLU A 7 1.75 -0.11 14.14
C GLU A 7 1.76 -0.72 12.73
N HIS A 8 0.59 -0.84 12.10
CA HIS A 8 0.39 -1.44 10.78
C HIS A 8 -0.52 -0.57 9.89
N VAL A 9 -0.06 -0.24 8.69
CA VAL A 9 -0.79 0.54 7.68
C VAL A 9 -0.81 -0.23 6.37
N VAL A 10 -1.99 -0.31 5.75
CA VAL A 10 -2.14 -0.87 4.40
C VAL A 10 -2.30 0.29 3.42
N ALA A 11 -1.45 0.31 2.39
CA ALA A 11 -1.42 1.36 1.37
C ALA A 11 -2.03 0.87 0.05
N ASP A 12 -2.96 1.66 -0.49
CA ASP A 12 -3.57 1.47 -1.80
C ASP A 12 -2.82 2.23 -2.90
N ALA A 13 -3.23 2.05 -4.17
CA ALA A 13 -2.66 2.79 -5.30
C ALA A 13 -2.76 4.31 -5.09
N GLY A 14 -3.87 4.79 -4.54
CA GLY A 14 -4.13 6.20 -4.27
C GLY A 14 -3.12 6.82 -3.32
N ALA A 15 -2.65 6.09 -2.30
CA ALA A 15 -1.59 6.56 -1.41
C ALA A 15 -0.29 6.86 -2.17
N PHE A 16 0.09 6.03 -3.13
CA PHE A 16 1.29 6.23 -3.95
C PHE A 16 1.10 7.35 -4.97
N LEU A 17 -0.05 7.39 -5.64
CA LEU A 17 -0.39 8.43 -6.63
C LEU A 17 -0.39 9.83 -6.01
N LYS A 18 -0.85 9.94 -4.76
CA LYS A 18 -0.87 11.20 -3.99
C LYS A 18 0.42 11.48 -3.24
N LYS A 19 1.42 10.60 -3.29
CA LYS A 19 2.68 10.69 -2.53
C LYS A 19 2.44 10.91 -1.03
N ALA A 20 1.51 10.16 -0.46
CA ALA A 20 1.19 10.27 0.96
C ALA A 20 2.43 9.94 1.83
N PRO A 21 2.68 10.69 2.92
CA PRO A 21 3.82 10.45 3.80
C PRO A 21 3.53 9.27 4.75
N LEU A 22 3.48 8.04 4.22
CA LEU A 22 3.12 6.84 4.97
C LEU A 22 4.03 6.59 6.20
N GLN A 23 5.29 7.01 6.12
CA GLN A 23 6.25 6.94 7.22
C GLN A 23 5.87 7.80 8.45
N GLU A 24 5.04 8.83 8.25
CA GLU A 24 4.54 9.68 9.33
C GLU A 24 3.23 9.15 9.93
N ILE A 25 2.66 8.12 9.31
CA ILE A 25 1.37 7.53 9.71
C ILE A 25 1.59 6.22 10.45
N GLY A 26 2.50 5.37 9.97
CA GLY A 26 2.75 4.08 10.61
C GLY A 26 4.13 3.49 10.42
N LYS A 27 4.44 2.51 11.28
CA LYS A 27 5.76 1.86 11.33
C LYS A 27 5.90 0.76 10.30
N ASN A 28 4.87 -0.07 10.13
CA ASN A 28 4.87 -1.15 9.14
C ASN A 28 3.89 -0.85 8.03
N ILE A 29 4.40 -0.68 6.81
CA ILE A 29 3.61 -0.33 5.64
C ILE A 29 3.50 -1.55 4.74
N TYR A 30 2.26 -1.95 4.43
CA TYR A 30 1.96 -3.11 3.61
C TYR A 30 1.24 -2.71 2.34
N THR A 31 1.51 -3.43 1.26
CA THR A 31 0.73 -3.31 0.02
C THR A 31 0.70 -4.64 -0.73
N LEU A 32 -0.14 -4.70 -1.76
CA LEU A 32 -0.15 -5.82 -2.70
C LEU A 32 0.85 -5.58 -3.81
N LYS A 33 1.46 -6.65 -4.31
CA LYS A 33 2.37 -6.54 -5.45
C LYS A 33 1.63 -6.07 -6.70
N ASP A 34 0.41 -6.59 -6.91
CA ASP A 34 -0.45 -6.20 -8.03
C ASP A 34 -0.75 -4.70 -8.07
N VAL A 35 -0.93 -4.07 -6.90
CA VAL A 35 -1.19 -2.62 -6.79
C VAL A 35 -0.02 -1.81 -7.33
N VAL A 36 1.21 -2.24 -7.07
CA VAL A 36 2.42 -1.58 -7.56
C VAL A 36 2.65 -1.86 -9.06
N GLU A 37 2.36 -3.08 -9.50
CA GLU A 37 2.50 -3.49 -10.90
C GLU A 37 1.45 -2.83 -11.82
N GLU A 38 0.28 -2.49 -11.28
CA GLU A 38 -0.78 -1.74 -11.99
C GLU A 38 -0.37 -0.29 -12.30
N ILE A 39 0.48 0.32 -11.47
CA ILE A 39 0.90 1.72 -11.65
C ILE A 39 1.81 1.84 -12.88
N ARG A 40 1.28 2.40 -13.96
CA ARG A 40 2.01 2.66 -15.22
C ARG A 40 2.59 4.07 -15.32
N ASP A 41 2.25 4.94 -14.38
CA ASP A 41 2.68 6.33 -14.36
C ASP A 41 4.20 6.45 -14.05
N LYS A 42 4.95 7.09 -14.95
CA LYS A 42 6.41 7.24 -14.84
C LYS A 42 6.85 7.95 -13.56
N PRO A 43 6.30 9.13 -13.18
CA PRO A 43 6.69 9.81 -11.95
C PRO A 43 6.41 8.97 -10.69
N THR A 44 5.27 8.28 -10.63
CA THR A 44 4.92 7.42 -9.48
C THR A 44 5.85 6.23 -9.38
N ARG A 45 6.16 5.54 -10.51
CA ARG A 45 7.14 4.44 -10.52
C ARG A 45 8.53 4.87 -10.09
N ARG A 46 8.97 6.07 -10.48
CA ARG A 46 10.25 6.62 -10.01
C ARG A 46 10.21 6.86 -8.50
N SER A 47 9.10 7.38 -7.98
CA SER A 47 8.95 7.60 -6.53
C SER A 47 8.99 6.28 -5.74
N LEU A 48 8.33 5.23 -6.25
CA LEU A 48 8.30 3.90 -5.65
C LEU A 48 9.68 3.24 -5.59
N ALA A 49 10.56 3.55 -6.54
CA ALA A 49 11.93 3.06 -6.54
C ALA A 49 12.84 3.72 -5.48
N PHE A 50 12.42 4.83 -4.88
CA PHE A 50 13.22 5.64 -3.93
C PHE A 50 12.42 6.00 -2.67
N LEU A 51 11.64 5.06 -2.13
CA LEU A 51 10.88 5.32 -0.92
C LEU A 51 11.80 5.47 0.30
N PRO A 52 11.54 6.44 1.20
CA PRO A 52 12.31 6.64 2.43
C PRO A 52 11.93 5.66 3.54
N TYR A 53 11.19 4.60 3.23
CA TYR A 53 10.70 3.59 4.16
C TYR A 53 10.63 2.22 3.48
N GLU A 54 10.62 1.17 4.29
CA GLU A 54 10.42 -0.20 3.81
C GLU A 54 8.96 -0.43 3.43
N LEU A 55 8.73 -0.89 2.21
CA LEU A 55 7.41 -1.30 1.71
C LEU A 55 7.32 -2.83 1.71
N LYS A 56 6.41 -3.39 2.53
CA LYS A 56 6.25 -4.84 2.68
C LYS A 56 5.14 -5.34 1.76
N PHE A 57 5.47 -6.27 0.87
CA PHE A 57 4.47 -6.95 0.05
C PHE A 57 3.85 -8.11 0.83
N LYS A 58 2.52 -8.13 0.94
CA LYS A 58 1.81 -9.19 1.65
C LYS A 58 0.51 -9.55 0.94
N ASP A 59 0.47 -10.77 0.40
CA ASP A 59 -0.74 -11.31 -0.21
C ASP A 59 -1.73 -11.80 0.88
N PRO A 60 -3.01 -11.45 0.78
CA PRO A 60 -4.03 -11.96 1.67
C PRO A 60 -4.28 -13.45 1.39
N LEU A 61 -4.57 -14.21 2.44
CA LEU A 61 -4.97 -15.61 2.27
C LEU A 61 -6.33 -15.66 1.56
N PRO A 62 -6.57 -16.66 0.68
CA PRO A 62 -7.83 -16.78 -0.07
C PRO A 62 -9.09 -16.76 0.82
N GLU A 63 -9.00 -17.30 2.04
CA GLU A 63 -10.08 -17.29 3.03
C GLU A 63 -10.52 -15.87 3.46
N HIS A 64 -9.64 -14.88 3.35
CA HIS A 64 -9.91 -13.48 3.67
C HIS A 64 -10.39 -12.69 2.45
N ILE A 65 -10.29 -13.27 1.26
CA ILE A 65 -10.77 -12.66 0.02
C ILE A 65 -12.21 -13.14 -0.19
N ARG A 66 -13.18 -12.36 0.28
CA ARG A 66 -14.57 -12.55 -0.14
C ARG A 66 -14.74 -11.99 -1.55
N THR A 67 -14.46 -12.82 -2.55
CA THR A 67 -14.92 -12.56 -3.92
C THR A 67 -16.44 -12.54 -3.89
N GLY A 68 -17.06 -11.47 -4.40
CA GLY A 68 -18.51 -11.43 -4.61
C GLY A 68 -18.90 -12.47 -5.64
N THR A 69 -19.10 -13.72 -5.22
CA THR A 69 -19.65 -14.77 -6.06
C THR A 69 -21.13 -14.50 -6.23
N THR A 70 -21.50 -14.25 -7.49
CA THR A 70 -22.85 -14.40 -8.05
C THR A 70 -23.79 -13.20 -7.90
N ALA A 71 -23.80 -12.33 -8.92
CA ALA A 71 -25.05 -11.79 -9.43
C ALA A 71 -25.54 -12.74 -10.53
N LEU A 72 -26.51 -13.59 -10.19
CA LEU A 72 -27.39 -14.24 -11.18
C LEU A 72 -28.36 -13.19 -11.74
#